data_AF-K8PJW0-F1
#
_entry.id   AF-K8PJW0-F1
#
_cell.length_a   1.000
_cell.length_b   1.000
_cell.length_c   1.000
_cell.angle_alpha   90.00
_cell.angle_beta   90.00
_cell.angle_gamma   90.00
#
_symmetry.space_group_name_H-M   'P 1'
#
loop_
_entity.id
_entity.type
_entity.pdbx_description
1 polymer ?
#
loop_
_entity_poly.entity_id
_entity_poly.type
_entity_poly.pdbx_seq_one_letter_code
_entity_poly.pdbx_strand_id
1 'polypeptide(L)'
;MIIPPDPLPLTPTTARLIAEAATLPLRDAAFALWWQRSTFIREGEAASPQDLSNRADAIVYGQMLADALAQDRIAAPGSGAILRLRRAHPLANDAELRDVILAVVKFDDDCNRFFANDSTDYWQQVERAVDRASRLSPGYLGTTLRHTRYQLAKSMR
;
A
#
# COMPACT_ATOMS: atom_id res chain seq x y z
N MET A 1 32.84 2.87 9.57
CA MET A 1 31.71 3.77 9.31
C MET A 1 31.08 3.31 8.01
N ILE A 2 29.97 2.57 8.07
CA ILE A 2 29.23 2.18 6.86
C ILE A 2 28.32 3.37 6.57
N ILE A 3 28.62 4.11 5.50
CA ILE A 3 27.73 5.15 4.98
C ILE A 3 26.48 4.39 4.51
N PRO A 4 25.28 4.64 5.06
CA PRO A 4 24.08 4.02 4.53
C PRO A 4 23.98 4.42 3.05
N PRO A 5 23.69 3.49 2.13
CA PRO A 5 23.54 3.83 0.73
C PRO A 5 22.51 4.95 0.59
N ASP A 6 22.87 5.98 -0.18
CA ASP A 6 21.93 7.03 -0.58
C ASP A 6 20.64 6.34 -1.07
N PRO A 7 19.44 6.76 -0.62
CA PRO A 7 18.21 6.14 -1.07
C PRO A 7 18.18 6.24 -2.60
N LEU A 8 18.11 5.09 -3.26
CA LEU A 8 18.13 5.00 -4.73
C LEU A 8 17.19 6.04 -5.33
N PRO A 9 17.61 6.72 -6.41
CA PRO A 9 16.78 7.73 -7.06
C PRO A 9 15.43 7.12 -7.43
N LEU A 10 14.35 7.85 -7.15
CA LEU A 10 13.00 7.38 -7.44
C LEU A 10 12.87 7.09 -8.94
N THR A 11 12.28 5.95 -9.28
CA THR A 11 11.85 5.71 -10.66
C THR A 11 10.82 6.79 -11.07
N PRO A 12 10.71 7.14 -12.37
CA PRO A 12 9.69 8.08 -12.83
C PRO A 12 8.28 7.70 -12.42
N THR A 13 7.96 6.40 -12.42
CA THR A 13 6.68 5.86 -11.96
C THR A 13 6.48 6.12 -10.48
N THR A 14 7.47 5.78 -9.64
CA THR A 14 7.40 5.98 -8.19
C THR A 14 7.28 7.47 -7.82
N ALA A 15 8.06 8.34 -8.48
CA ALA A 15 8.00 9.78 -8.28
C ALA A 15 6.61 10.35 -8.64
N ARG A 16 6.03 9.91 -9.77
CA ARG A 16 4.67 10.31 -10.18
C ARG A 16 3.62 9.88 -9.15
N LEU A 17 3.66 8.65 -8.68
CA LEU A 17 2.70 8.15 -7.68
C LEU A 17 2.78 8.92 -6.35
N ILE A 18 3.99 9.28 -5.91
CA ILE A 18 4.18 10.12 -4.72
C ILE A 18 3.63 11.53 -4.94
N ALA A 19 3.89 12.12 -6.11
CA ALA A 19 3.37 13.46 -6.45
C ALA A 19 1.84 13.50 -6.52
N GLU A 20 1.21 12.47 -7.10
CA GLU A 20 -0.25 12.31 -7.11
C GLU A 20 -0.80 12.20 -5.68
N ALA A 21 -0.19 11.37 -4.83
CA ALA A 21 -0.59 11.21 -3.44
C ALA A 21 -0.44 12.50 -2.61
N ALA A 22 0.52 13.36 -2.93
CA ALA A 22 0.71 14.66 -2.26
C ALA A 22 -0.48 15.61 -2.46
N THR A 23 -1.30 15.41 -3.50
CA THR A 23 -2.51 16.23 -3.76
C THR A 23 -3.72 15.79 -2.93
N LEU A 24 -3.65 14.65 -2.28
CA LEU A 24 -4.75 14.06 -1.51
C LEU A 24 -4.60 14.37 -0.02
N PRO A 25 -5.71 14.38 0.75
CA PRO A 25 -5.63 14.37 2.21
C PRO A 25 -4.79 13.18 2.70
N LEU A 26 -4.10 13.34 3.84
CA LEU A 26 -3.11 12.39 4.34
C LEU A 26 -3.60 10.93 4.36
N ARG A 27 -4.86 10.69 4.79
CA ARG A 27 -5.46 9.35 4.86
C ARG A 27 -5.69 8.74 3.47
N ASP A 28 -6.19 9.54 2.52
CA ASP A 28 -6.40 9.10 1.14
C ASP A 28 -5.07 8.90 0.40
N ALA A 29 -4.07 9.76 0.67
CA ALA A 29 -2.72 9.62 0.18
C ALA A 29 -2.08 8.31 0.66
N ALA A 30 -2.23 7.98 1.96
CA ALA A 30 -1.77 6.72 2.53
C ALA A 30 -2.44 5.52 1.85
N PHE A 31 -3.76 5.58 1.59
CA PHE A 31 -4.48 4.51 0.88
C PHE A 31 -3.99 4.35 -0.56
N ALA A 32 -3.83 5.45 -1.30
CA ALA A 32 -3.35 5.43 -2.68
C ALA A 32 -1.96 4.78 -2.80
N LEU A 33 -1.05 5.11 -1.87
CA LEU A 33 0.29 4.52 -1.81
C LEU A 33 0.26 3.06 -1.35
N TRP A 34 -0.59 2.71 -0.37
CA TRP A 34 -0.76 1.34 0.13
C TRP A 34 -1.14 0.36 -0.97
N TRP A 35 -2.04 0.76 -1.88
CA TRP A 35 -2.47 -0.12 -2.96
C TRP A 35 -1.40 -0.36 -4.03
N GLN A 36 -0.41 0.52 -4.11
CA GLN A 36 0.72 0.41 -5.04
C GLN A 36 1.95 -0.25 -4.42
N ARG A 37 1.86 -0.77 -3.19
CA ARG A 37 2.99 -1.34 -2.43
C ARG A 37 3.82 -2.36 -3.22
N SER A 38 3.17 -3.28 -3.94
CA SER A 38 3.87 -4.28 -4.76
C SER A 38 4.58 -3.66 -5.96
N THR A 39 4.03 -2.59 -6.55
CA THR A 39 4.70 -1.83 -7.62
C THR A 39 5.95 -1.15 -7.08
N PHE A 40 5.86 -0.51 -5.92
CA PHE A 40 7.00 0.17 -5.32
C PHE A 40 8.12 -0.77 -4.91
N ILE A 41 7.80 -1.96 -4.40
CA ILE A 41 8.85 -2.91 -4.00
C ILE A 41 9.52 -3.51 -5.25
N ARG A 42 8.77 -3.77 -6.32
CA ARG A 42 9.35 -4.18 -7.61
C ARG A 42 10.25 -3.12 -8.24
N GLU A 43 9.98 -1.85 -8.02
CA GLU A 43 10.72 -0.74 -8.65
C GLU A 43 11.84 -0.14 -7.79
N GLY A 44 11.71 -0.18 -6.46
CA GLY A 44 12.60 0.50 -5.51
C GLY A 44 13.53 -0.41 -4.72
N GLU A 45 13.26 -1.72 -4.68
CA GLU A 45 14.14 -2.73 -4.07
C GLU A 45 14.63 -3.62 -5.20
N ALA A 46 15.83 -3.33 -5.67
CA ALA A 46 16.46 -3.96 -6.82
C ALA A 46 16.33 -5.50 -6.82
N ALA A 47 15.46 -6.02 -7.68
CA ALA A 47 15.83 -7.18 -8.46
C ALA A 47 15.78 -6.74 -9.92
N SER A 48 16.95 -6.62 -10.53
CA SER A 48 17.00 -6.65 -11.98
C SER A 48 16.37 -7.98 -12.43
N PRO A 49 15.74 -8.05 -13.61
CA PRO A 49 15.26 -9.32 -14.15
C PRO A 49 16.35 -10.41 -14.19
N GLN A 50 17.65 -10.04 -14.19
CA GLN A 50 18.77 -10.98 -14.07
C GLN A 50 18.85 -11.67 -12.69
N ASP A 51 18.47 -10.98 -11.61
CA ASP A 51 18.47 -11.51 -10.24
C ASP A 51 17.34 -12.53 -9.99
N LEU A 52 16.43 -12.71 -10.95
CA LEU A 52 15.36 -13.72 -10.89
C LEU A 52 15.59 -14.89 -11.85
N SER A 53 16.77 -14.96 -12.47
CA SER A 53 17.08 -15.94 -13.52
C SER A 53 17.26 -17.37 -13.01
N ASN A 54 17.48 -17.57 -11.70
CA ASN A 54 17.50 -18.89 -11.07
C ASN A 54 16.60 -18.95 -9.82
N ARG A 55 16.20 -20.19 -9.46
CA ARG A 55 15.22 -20.45 -8.40
C ARG A 55 15.68 -20.00 -7.01
N ALA A 56 16.98 -20.05 -6.73
CA ALA A 56 17.51 -19.68 -5.42
C ALA A 56 17.38 -18.17 -5.21
N ASP A 57 17.77 -17.38 -6.21
CA ASP A 57 17.68 -15.92 -6.14
C ASP A 57 16.21 -15.45 -6.12
N ALA A 58 15.32 -16.12 -6.85
CA ALA A 58 13.88 -15.86 -6.78
C ALA A 58 13.27 -16.11 -5.39
N ILE A 59 13.75 -17.13 -4.66
CA ILE A 59 13.31 -17.40 -3.27
C ILE A 59 13.80 -16.30 -2.33
N VAL A 60 15.08 -15.92 -2.43
CA VAL A 60 15.67 -14.85 -1.61
C VAL A 60 14.93 -13.53 -1.84
N TYR A 61 14.67 -13.18 -3.10
CA TYR A 61 13.90 -12.00 -3.43
C TYR A 61 12.46 -12.05 -2.89
N GLY A 62 11.80 -13.22 -3.02
CA GLY A 62 10.47 -13.42 -2.45
C GLY A 62 10.42 -13.20 -0.94
N GLN A 63 11.45 -13.64 -0.21
CA GLN A 63 11.57 -13.42 1.23
C GLN A 63 11.79 -11.94 1.56
N MET A 64 12.70 -11.26 0.85
CA MET A 64 12.94 -9.82 1.03
C MET A 64 11.65 -9.00 0.81
N LEU A 65 10.90 -9.31 -0.26
CA LEU A 65 9.61 -8.70 -0.55
C LEU A 65 8.58 -8.96 0.58
N ALA A 66 8.50 -10.19 1.08
CA ALA A 66 7.60 -10.53 2.17
C ALA A 66 7.95 -9.77 3.45
N ASP A 67 9.24 -9.65 3.77
CA ASP A 67 9.73 -8.93 4.94
C ASP A 67 9.42 -7.43 4.82
N ALA A 68 9.68 -6.81 3.66
CA ALA A 68 9.35 -5.40 3.41
C ALA A 68 7.84 -5.12 3.55
N LEU A 69 6.99 -5.99 2.99
CA LEU A 69 5.54 -5.90 3.13
C LEU A 69 5.09 -6.07 4.59
N ALA A 70 5.72 -6.96 5.36
CA ALA A 70 5.43 -7.13 6.77
C ALA A 70 5.79 -5.88 7.58
N GLN A 71 6.92 -5.24 7.30
CA GLN A 71 7.33 -3.97 7.92
C GLN A 71 6.35 -2.83 7.60
N ASP A 72 5.91 -2.73 6.34
CA ASP A 72 4.89 -1.76 5.92
C ASP A 72 3.56 -1.98 6.67
N ARG A 73 3.12 -3.23 6.84
CA ARG A 73 1.88 -3.59 7.56
C ARG A 73 1.87 -3.14 9.02
N ILE A 74 3.01 -3.21 9.71
CA ILE A 74 3.12 -2.79 11.12
C ILE A 74 3.52 -1.31 11.28
N ALA A 75 3.57 -0.57 10.15
CA ALA A 75 4.04 0.80 10.08
C ALA A 75 5.39 0.98 10.81
N ALA A 76 6.33 0.06 10.58
CA ALA A 76 7.64 0.10 11.24
C ALA A 76 8.35 1.42 10.92
N PRO A 77 9.10 2.01 11.86
CA PRO A 77 9.95 3.15 11.57
C PRO A 77 10.89 2.85 10.41
N GLY A 78 10.94 3.74 9.41
CA GLY A 78 11.77 3.55 8.21
C GLY A 78 11.23 2.56 7.18
N SER A 79 10.04 1.97 7.40
CA SER A 79 9.35 1.16 6.39
C SER A 79 9.08 1.97 5.12
N GLY A 80 9.01 1.29 3.98
CA GLY A 80 8.82 1.94 2.69
C GLY A 80 7.52 2.74 2.62
N ALA A 81 6.44 2.26 3.24
CA ALA A 81 5.17 2.96 3.33
C ALA A 81 5.31 4.29 4.10
N ILE A 82 6.02 4.30 5.24
CA ILE A 82 6.32 5.53 5.99
C ILE A 82 7.15 6.50 5.14
N LEU A 83 8.21 6.01 4.50
CA LEU A 83 9.11 6.86 3.71
C LEU A 83 8.40 7.49 2.50
N ARG A 84 7.56 6.73 1.79
CA ARG A 84 6.78 7.23 0.65
C ARG A 84 5.75 8.26 1.09
N LEU A 85 5.05 7.99 2.19
CA LEU A 85 4.05 8.91 2.71
C LEU A 85 4.68 10.19 3.27
N ARG A 86 5.84 10.10 3.94
CA ARG A 86 6.67 11.23 4.37
C ARG A 86 7.08 12.12 3.20
N ARG A 87 7.42 11.54 2.05
CA ARG A 87 7.73 12.30 0.82
C ARG A 87 6.51 13.02 0.25
N ALA A 88 5.34 12.39 0.29
CA ALA A 88 4.09 13.02 -0.16
C ALA A 88 3.58 14.11 0.81
N HIS A 89 3.76 13.88 2.11
CA HIS A 89 3.27 14.73 3.20
C HIS A 89 4.41 15.07 4.18
N PRO A 90 5.34 15.96 3.79
CA PRO A 90 6.53 16.25 4.59
C PRO A 90 6.24 16.92 5.94
N LEU A 91 5.09 17.58 6.07
CA LEU A 91 4.70 18.31 7.28
C LEU A 91 3.97 17.46 8.32
N ALA A 92 3.51 16.25 7.99
CA ALA A 92 2.91 15.36 8.97
C ALA A 92 3.95 14.96 10.02
N ASN A 93 3.58 14.62 11.24
CA ASN A 93 4.52 14.05 12.21
C ASN A 93 4.59 12.52 12.11
N ASP A 94 5.55 11.88 12.77
CA ASP A 94 5.74 10.41 12.70
C ASP A 94 4.53 9.64 13.24
N ALA A 95 3.87 10.15 14.27
CA ALA A 95 2.69 9.51 14.85
C ALA A 95 1.51 9.56 13.86
N GLU A 96 1.27 10.71 13.23
CA GLU A 96 0.24 10.85 12.20
C GLU A 96 0.47 9.88 11.04
N LEU A 97 1.71 9.80 10.55
CA LEU A 97 2.06 8.87 9.46
C LEU A 97 1.82 7.40 9.85
N ARG A 98 2.22 7.02 11.06
CA ARG A 98 2.02 5.66 11.58
C ARG A 98 0.54 5.34 11.71
N ASP A 99 -0.23 6.24 12.31
CA ASP A 99 -1.65 6.03 12.58
C ASP A 99 -2.46 5.90 11.29
N VAL A 100 -2.17 6.71 10.26
CA VAL A 100 -2.89 6.58 8.98
C VAL A 100 -2.52 5.31 8.23
N ILE A 101 -1.27 4.84 8.29
CA ILE A 101 -0.90 3.55 7.67
C ILE A 101 -1.62 2.41 8.39
N LEU A 102 -1.63 2.38 9.72
CA LEU A 102 -2.36 1.36 10.48
C LEU A 102 -3.86 1.40 10.19
N ALA A 103 -4.44 2.59 10.05
CA ALA A 103 -5.85 2.74 9.68
C ALA A 103 -6.17 2.23 8.27
N VAL A 104 -5.24 2.42 7.32
CA VAL A 104 -5.35 1.91 5.95
C VAL A 104 -5.20 0.38 5.92
N VAL A 105 -4.23 -0.18 6.64
CA VAL A 105 -4.05 -1.64 6.77
C VAL A 105 -5.30 -2.28 7.35
N LYS A 106 -5.83 -1.71 8.43
CA LYS A 106 -7.07 -2.18 9.04
C LYS A 106 -8.26 -2.09 8.08
N PHE A 107 -8.38 -1.00 7.33
CA PHE A 107 -9.46 -0.82 6.37
C PHE A 107 -9.38 -1.83 5.21
N ASP A 108 -8.18 -2.10 4.69
CA ASP A 108 -7.93 -3.16 3.70
C ASP A 108 -8.32 -4.54 4.27
N ASP A 109 -7.83 -4.90 5.46
CA ASP A 109 -8.17 -6.16 6.13
C ASP A 109 -9.69 -6.31 6.37
N ASP A 110 -10.37 -5.24 6.79
CA ASP A 110 -11.83 -5.23 6.98
C ASP A 110 -12.58 -5.40 5.65
N CYS A 111 -12.12 -4.78 4.55
CA CYS A 111 -12.70 -4.98 3.22
C CYS A 111 -12.60 -6.45 2.79
N ASN A 112 -11.42 -7.06 2.95
CA ASN A 112 -11.21 -8.48 2.65
C ASN A 112 -12.07 -9.38 3.55
N ARG A 113 -12.17 -9.07 4.84
CA ARG A 113 -12.97 -9.84 5.81
C ARG A 113 -14.48 -9.77 5.54
N PHE A 114 -14.99 -8.61 5.13
CA PHE A 114 -16.42 -8.43 4.86
C PHE A 114 -16.84 -8.88 3.48
N PHE A 115 -15.89 -9.16 2.58
CA PHE A 115 -16.18 -9.82 1.33
C PHE A 115 -16.62 -11.27 1.61
N ALA A 116 -17.92 -11.52 1.47
CA ALA A 116 -18.50 -12.85 1.64
C ALA A 116 -18.75 -13.45 0.26
N ASN A 117 -18.15 -14.61 -0.02
CA ASN A 117 -18.41 -15.39 -1.23
C ASN A 117 -19.71 -16.19 -1.08
N ASP A 118 -20.83 -15.48 -1.01
CA ASP A 118 -22.17 -16.06 -0.96
C ASP A 118 -22.84 -16.05 -2.36
N SER A 119 -24.12 -16.45 -2.44
CA SER A 119 -24.87 -16.49 -3.70
C SER A 119 -25.37 -15.12 -4.18
N THR A 120 -25.02 -14.03 -3.51
CA THR A 120 -25.36 -12.66 -3.94
C THR A 120 -24.58 -12.29 -5.20
N ASP A 121 -25.08 -11.30 -5.95
CA ASP A 121 -24.32 -10.67 -7.03
C ASP A 121 -22.93 -10.21 -6.55
N TYR A 122 -21.90 -10.55 -7.33
CA TYR A 122 -20.51 -10.30 -7.02
C TYR A 122 -20.21 -8.82 -6.75
N TRP A 123 -20.76 -7.91 -7.56
CA TRP A 123 -20.52 -6.48 -7.39
C TRP A 123 -21.22 -5.94 -6.15
N GLN A 124 -22.41 -6.45 -5.83
CA GLN A 124 -23.08 -6.13 -4.57
C GLN A 124 -22.27 -6.60 -3.34
N GLN A 125 -21.57 -7.74 -3.41
CA GLN A 125 -20.68 -8.19 -2.33
C GLN A 125 -19.52 -7.20 -2.13
N VAL A 126 -18.89 -6.75 -3.22
CA VAL A 126 -17.82 -5.73 -3.19
C VAL A 126 -18.32 -4.42 -2.55
N GLU A 127 -19.46 -3.92 -3.01
CA GLU A 127 -20.04 -2.67 -2.49
C GLU A 127 -20.35 -2.78 -0.99
N ARG A 128 -21.01 -3.86 -0.55
CA ARG A 128 -21.35 -4.10 0.85
C ARG A 128 -20.10 -4.21 1.73
N ALA A 129 -19.06 -4.88 1.25
CA ALA A 129 -17.82 -5.05 1.99
C ALA A 129 -17.14 -3.69 2.24
N VAL A 130 -16.96 -2.89 1.19
CA VAL A 130 -16.34 -1.57 1.28
C VAL A 130 -17.18 -0.61 2.13
N ASP A 131 -18.50 -0.59 1.95
CA ASP A 131 -19.40 0.27 2.73
C ASP A 131 -19.39 -0.09 4.22
N ARG A 132 -19.28 -1.38 4.54
CA ARG A 132 -19.18 -1.83 5.93
C ARG A 132 -17.83 -1.46 6.54
N ALA A 133 -16.74 -1.65 5.80
CA ALA A 133 -15.41 -1.26 6.25
C ALA A 133 -15.29 0.26 6.44
N SER A 134 -15.88 1.06 5.54
CA SER A 134 -15.79 2.53 5.61
C SER A 134 -16.56 3.11 6.79
N ARG A 135 -17.61 2.42 7.27
CA ARG A 135 -18.30 2.79 8.52
C ARG A 135 -17.43 2.57 9.75
N LEU A 136 -16.50 1.60 9.72
CA LEU A 136 -15.57 1.33 10.82
C LEU A 136 -14.28 2.16 10.72
N SER A 137 -13.94 2.66 9.54
CA SER A 137 -12.79 3.54 9.29
C SER A 137 -13.23 4.74 8.45
N PRO A 138 -13.89 5.74 9.06
CA PRO A 138 -14.38 6.92 8.35
C PRO A 138 -13.22 7.84 7.92
N GLY A 139 -13.55 8.83 7.08
CA GLY A 139 -12.61 9.89 6.67
C GLY A 139 -11.92 9.67 5.33
N TYR A 140 -12.34 8.69 4.53
CA TYR A 140 -11.94 8.54 3.14
C TYR A 140 -12.85 9.33 2.20
N LEU A 141 -12.27 9.88 1.14
CA LEU A 141 -13.01 10.53 0.06
C LEU A 141 -13.84 9.51 -0.73
N GLY A 142 -14.96 9.98 -1.31
CA GLY A 142 -15.81 9.13 -2.16
C GLY A 142 -15.09 8.59 -3.40
N THR A 143 -14.09 9.32 -3.92
CA THR A 143 -13.18 8.85 -4.98
C THR A 143 -12.35 7.66 -4.52
N THR A 144 -11.76 7.73 -3.32
CA THR A 144 -10.99 6.65 -2.71
C THR A 144 -11.83 5.40 -2.54
N LEU A 145 -13.05 5.53 -1.99
CA LEU A 145 -13.96 4.40 -1.80
C LEU A 145 -14.36 3.73 -3.13
N ARG A 146 -14.59 4.50 -4.21
CA ARG A 146 -14.82 3.93 -5.54
C ARG A 146 -13.62 3.15 -6.05
N HIS A 147 -12.42 3.69 -5.86
CA HIS A 147 -11.17 3.00 -6.22
C HIS A 147 -11.01 1.71 -5.41
N THR A 148 -11.28 1.73 -4.10
CA THR A 148 -11.23 0.55 -3.23
C THR A 148 -12.14 -0.56 -3.76
N ARG A 149 -13.37 -0.26 -4.19
CA ARG A 149 -14.29 -1.25 -4.77
C ARG A 149 -13.70 -1.92 -6.02
N TYR A 150 -13.22 -1.13 -6.97
CA TYR A 150 -12.58 -1.65 -8.17
C TYR A 150 -11.40 -2.57 -7.84
N GLN A 151 -10.60 -2.17 -6.86
CA GLN A 151 -9.43 -2.93 -6.48
C GLN A 151 -9.74 -4.22 -5.71
N LEU A 152 -10.70 -4.18 -4.78
CA LEU A 152 -11.21 -5.37 -4.10
C LEU A 152 -11.76 -6.38 -5.12
N ALA A 153 -12.54 -5.90 -6.09
CA ALA A 153 -13.05 -6.73 -7.19
C ALA A 153 -11.94 -7.34 -8.08
N LYS A 154 -10.77 -6.71 -8.17
CA LYS A 154 -9.63 -7.31 -8.88
C LYS A 154 -8.91 -8.36 -8.05
N SER A 155 -8.80 -8.16 -6.74
CA SER A 155 -8.12 -9.10 -5.84
C SER A 155 -8.94 -10.34 -5.54
N MET A 156 -10.27 -10.27 -5.65
CA MET A 156 -11.21 -11.36 -5.35
C MET A 156 -11.64 -12.16 -6.58
N ARG A 157 -10.98 -11.98 -7.72
CA ARG A 157 -11.23 -12.71 -8.96
C ARG A 157 -10.10 -13.68 -9.25
#